data_AF-A0A961NKF6-F1
#
_entry.id   AF-A0A961NKF6-F1
#
_cell.length_a   1.000
_cell.length_b   1.000
_cell.length_c   1.000
_cell.angle_alpha   90.00
_cell.angle_beta   90.00
_cell.angle_gamma   90.00
#
_symmetry.space_group_name_H-M   'P 1'
#
loop_
_entity.id
_entity.type
_entity.pdbx_description
1 polymer ?
#
loop_
_entity_poly.entity_id
_entity_poly.type
_entity_poly.pdbx_seq_one_letter_code
_entity_poly.pdbx_strand_id
1 'polypeptide(L)'
;EFHLPSGDQFIPNDTYLDQGKQSFALITGPNMAGKSTYIRQVALIQILFQMGSFVPAEIARLSPADRIFTRIGAGDDLSRGESTFFVEMLETASILNQHTKDSLIVMDEIGRGTSTYDGLAIARSVAEYLTEAQHRPRCLFATHYHELTDLSVRPGVFTLTVQVEEHQGKVVFLRKVVPG
;
A
#
# COMPACT_ATOMS: atom_id res chain seq x y z
N GLU A 1 -14.71 10.84 15.57
CA GLU A 1 -14.21 9.48 15.83
C GLU A 1 -14.93 8.52 14.87
N PHE A 2 -14.21 7.95 13.90
CA PHE A 2 -14.79 6.99 12.96
C PHE A 2 -14.62 5.58 13.53
N HIS A 3 -15.58 5.13 14.34
CA HIS A 3 -15.66 3.72 14.74
C HIS A 3 -16.46 2.94 13.71
N LEU A 4 -16.17 1.63 13.60
CA LEU A 4 -17.05 0.73 12.87
C LEU A 4 -18.47 0.84 13.47
N PRO A 5 -19.52 0.94 12.63
CA PRO A 5 -20.89 0.92 13.12
C PRO A 5 -21.11 -0.29 14.05
N SER A 6 -21.91 -0.11 15.10
CA SER A 6 -22.22 -1.20 16.02
C SER A 6 -22.77 -2.41 15.25
N GLY A 7 -22.02 -3.52 15.23
CA GLY A 7 -22.36 -4.74 14.48
C GLY A 7 -21.37 -5.10 13.36
N ASP A 8 -20.58 -4.14 12.86
CA ASP A 8 -19.54 -4.40 11.86
C ASP A 8 -18.28 -4.94 12.53
N GLN A 9 -17.84 -6.14 12.14
CA GLN A 9 -16.57 -6.71 12.58
C GLN A 9 -15.44 -6.33 11.61
N PHE A 10 -14.25 -6.08 12.16
CA PHE A 10 -13.04 -5.94 11.36
C PHE A 10 -12.67 -7.30 10.77
N ILE A 11 -12.41 -7.35 9.46
CA ILE A 11 -12.04 -8.59 8.77
C ILE A 11 -10.50 -8.72 8.79
N PRO A 12 -9.93 -9.73 9.48
CA PRO A 12 -8.49 -9.92 9.53
C PRO A 12 -7.94 -10.40 8.18
N ASN A 13 -6.76 -9.89 7.83
CA ASN A 13 -6.05 -10.19 6.60
C ASN A 13 -4.61 -10.61 6.92
N ASP A 14 -4.14 -11.62 6.20
CA ASP A 14 -2.76 -12.09 6.29
C ASP A 14 -1.85 -11.18 5.46
N THR A 15 -0.61 -11.01 5.92
CA THR A 15 0.42 -10.29 5.17
C THR A 15 1.70 -11.09 5.19
N TYR A 16 2.25 -11.34 4.02
CA TYR A 16 3.59 -11.89 3.86
C TYR A 16 4.42 -10.95 2.99
N LEU A 17 5.56 -10.51 3.52
CA LEU A 17 6.55 -9.71 2.82
C LEU A 17 7.94 -10.16 3.26
N ASP A 18 8.84 -10.35 2.29
CA ASP A 18 10.25 -10.64 2.53
C ASP A 18 11.15 -9.76 1.66
N GLN A 19 12.48 -9.86 1.81
CA GLN A 19 13.44 -9.12 0.96
C GLN A 19 13.86 -9.94 -0.27
N GLY A 20 13.09 -10.96 -0.65
CA GLY A 20 13.44 -11.93 -1.69
C GLY A 20 12.33 -12.13 -2.71
N LYS A 21 11.51 -13.15 -2.51
CA LYS A 21 10.51 -13.59 -3.49
C LYS A 21 9.23 -12.76 -3.46
N GLN A 22 8.92 -12.12 -2.33
CA GLN A 22 7.69 -11.36 -2.11
C GLN A 22 8.04 -10.04 -1.42
N SER A 23 8.83 -9.21 -2.11
CA SER A 23 9.24 -7.90 -1.60
C SER A 23 8.29 -6.78 -1.99
N PHE A 24 7.52 -6.94 -3.06
CA PHE A 24 6.64 -5.89 -3.58
C PHE A 24 5.24 -6.45 -3.81
N ALA A 25 4.30 -6.06 -2.95
CA ALA A 25 2.88 -6.35 -3.10
C ALA A 25 2.21 -5.23 -3.90
N LEU A 26 1.74 -5.54 -5.10
CA LEU A 26 0.86 -4.67 -5.87
C LEU A 26 -0.60 -4.98 -5.52
N ILE A 27 -1.29 -4.02 -4.90
CA ILE A 27 -2.62 -4.23 -4.34
C ILE A 27 -3.64 -3.48 -5.19
N THR A 28 -4.52 -4.22 -5.86
CA THR A 28 -5.59 -3.69 -6.70
C THR A 28 -6.96 -3.89 -6.05
N GLY A 29 -7.97 -3.28 -6.67
CA GLY A 29 -9.36 -3.42 -6.27
C GLY A 29 -10.08 -2.08 -6.23
N PRO A 30 -11.42 -2.09 -6.17
CA PRO A 30 -12.22 -0.87 -6.18
C PRO A 30 -11.92 0.07 -5.01
N ASN A 31 -12.28 1.33 -5.19
CA ASN A 31 -12.23 2.31 -4.11
C ASN A 31 -13.17 1.87 -2.98
N MET A 32 -12.81 2.21 -1.74
CA MET A 32 -13.55 1.82 -0.53
C MET A 32 -13.54 0.32 -0.19
N ALA A 33 -12.87 -0.53 -0.99
CA ALA A 33 -12.78 -1.97 -0.71
C ALA A 33 -11.94 -2.30 0.55
N GLY A 34 -11.04 -1.41 0.95
CA GLY A 34 -10.20 -1.59 2.15
C GLY A 34 -8.68 -1.61 1.89
N LYS A 35 -8.22 -1.31 0.67
CA LYS A 35 -6.78 -1.25 0.31
C LYS A 35 -5.99 -0.38 1.29
N SER A 36 -6.40 0.87 1.48
CA SER A 36 -5.75 1.82 2.41
C SER A 36 -5.78 1.35 3.86
N THR A 37 -6.85 0.66 4.28
CA THR A 37 -6.97 0.09 5.62
C THR A 37 -5.96 -1.05 5.82
N TYR A 38 -5.86 -1.95 4.85
CA TYR A 38 -4.92 -3.07 4.87
C TYR A 38 -3.47 -2.58 4.96
N ILE A 39 -3.07 -1.65 4.10
CA ILE A 39 -1.67 -1.17 4.11
C ILE A 39 -1.33 -0.37 5.38
N ARG A 40 -2.28 0.42 5.91
CA ARG A 40 -2.10 1.13 7.18
C ARG A 40 -1.99 0.16 8.36
N GLN A 41 -2.77 -0.91 8.35
CA GLN A 41 -2.69 -1.96 9.38
C GLN A 41 -1.28 -2.54 9.45
N VAL A 42 -0.66 -2.86 8.32
CA VAL A 42 0.72 -3.41 8.28
C VAL A 42 1.72 -2.41 8.85
N ALA A 43 1.62 -1.12 8.47
CA ALA A 43 2.50 -0.08 9.01
C ALA A 43 2.34 0.08 10.53
N LEU A 44 1.11 0.08 11.04
CA LEU A 44 0.84 0.18 12.48
C LEU A 44 1.34 -1.04 13.25
N ILE A 45 1.18 -2.25 12.71
CA ILE A 45 1.74 -3.48 13.29
C ILE A 45 3.27 -3.38 13.41
N GLN A 46 3.95 -2.90 12.36
CA GLN A 46 5.41 -2.72 12.37
C GLN A 46 5.85 -1.71 13.46
N ILE A 47 5.11 -0.61 13.63
CA ILE A 47 5.37 0.39 14.67
C ILE A 47 5.22 -0.22 16.06
N LEU A 48 4.09 -0.90 16.34
CA LEU A 48 3.85 -1.57 17.63
C LEU A 48 4.94 -2.58 17.96
N PHE A 49 5.35 -3.39 16.99
CA PHE A 49 6.46 -4.32 17.13
C PHE A 49 7.76 -3.62 17.52
N GLN A 50 8.14 -2.54 16.83
CA GLN A 50 9.37 -1.80 17.13
C GLN A 50 9.31 -1.00 18.44
N MET A 51 8.12 -0.72 18.96
CA MET A 51 7.92 -0.14 20.30
C MET A 51 8.03 -1.17 21.42
N GLY A 52 8.11 -2.47 21.10
CA GLY A 52 8.10 -3.57 22.07
C GLY A 52 6.71 -3.94 22.58
N SER A 53 5.64 -3.52 21.88
CA SER A 53 4.26 -3.87 22.21
C SER A 53 3.88 -5.24 21.61
N PHE A 54 2.87 -5.88 22.22
CA PHE A 54 2.08 -6.88 21.50
C PHE A 54 1.45 -6.26 20.24
N VAL A 55 1.25 -7.08 19.21
CA VAL A 55 0.65 -6.67 17.94
C VAL A 55 -0.71 -7.35 17.73
N PRO A 56 -1.66 -6.70 17.04
CA PRO A 56 -2.99 -7.25 16.79
C PRO A 56 -2.98 -8.29 15.65
N ALA A 57 -2.42 -9.47 15.92
CA ALA A 57 -2.40 -10.61 15.01
C ALA A 57 -2.44 -11.92 15.80
N GLU A 58 -2.95 -12.99 15.19
CA GLU A 58 -2.88 -14.33 15.77
C GLU A 58 -1.42 -14.82 15.86
N ILE A 59 -0.65 -14.59 14.80
CA ILE A 59 0.78 -14.89 14.71
C ILE A 59 1.47 -13.75 13.95
N ALA A 60 2.59 -13.26 14.46
CA ALA A 60 3.42 -12.27 13.78
C ALA A 60 4.90 -12.66 13.82
N ARG A 61 5.55 -12.62 12.65
CA ARG A 61 7.01 -12.76 12.51
C ARG A 61 7.50 -11.53 11.76
N LEU A 62 8.16 -10.63 12.48
CA LEU A 62 8.52 -9.31 11.97
C LEU A 62 10.02 -9.11 12.12
N SER A 63 10.62 -8.52 11.09
CA SER A 63 11.98 -7.98 11.13
C SER A 63 11.90 -6.46 11.27
N PRO A 64 12.80 -5.82 12.04
CA PRO A 64 12.87 -4.37 12.15
C PRO A 64 12.95 -3.71 10.77
N ALA A 65 12.31 -2.56 10.63
CA ALA A 65 12.47 -1.64 9.53
C ALA A 65 13.32 -0.47 10.02
N ASP A 66 14.33 -0.10 9.24
CA ASP A 66 15.15 1.09 9.55
C ASP A 66 14.34 2.38 9.40
N ARG A 67 13.41 2.40 8.43
CA ARG A 67 12.44 3.47 8.19
C ARG A 67 11.12 2.88 7.71
N ILE A 68 10.02 3.52 8.12
CA ILE A 68 8.68 3.27 7.59
C ILE A 68 8.29 4.50 6.78
N PHE A 69 8.20 4.33 5.46
CA PHE A 69 7.79 5.37 4.54
C PHE A 69 6.32 5.23 4.23
N THR A 70 5.59 6.34 4.28
CA THR A 70 4.17 6.37 3.96
C THR A 70 3.89 7.47 2.95
N ARG A 71 3.31 7.08 1.82
CA ARG A 71 2.60 7.99 0.94
C ARG A 71 1.15 7.53 0.88
N ILE A 72 0.42 7.88 1.93
CA ILE A 72 -0.98 7.54 2.13
C ILE A 72 -1.66 8.89 2.23
N GLY A 73 -2.61 9.19 1.32
CA GLY A 73 -3.24 10.51 1.24
C GLY A 73 -3.68 11.01 2.61
N ALA A 74 -2.98 12.02 3.13
CA ALA A 74 -3.47 12.80 4.24
C ALA A 74 -4.61 13.67 3.71
N GLY A 75 -5.73 13.71 4.43
CA GLY A 75 -6.84 14.58 4.06
C GLY A 75 -6.34 16.00 3.88
N ASP A 76 -6.55 16.54 2.68
CA ASP A 76 -6.31 17.90 2.22
C ASP A 76 -5.78 18.87 3.30
N ASP A 77 -4.46 19.05 3.36
CA ASP A 77 -3.88 20.21 4.03
C ASP A 77 -3.81 21.36 3.02
N LEU A 78 -4.98 21.95 2.72
CA LEU A 78 -5.15 23.09 1.82
C LEU A 78 -4.39 24.37 2.30
N SER A 79 -3.75 24.32 3.47
CA SER A 79 -3.19 25.49 4.16
C SER A 79 -1.83 25.96 3.63
N ARG A 80 -1.15 25.19 2.76
CA ARG A 80 0.22 25.48 2.30
C ARG A 80 0.37 26.22 0.97
N GLY A 81 -0.71 26.38 0.20
CA GLY A 81 -0.66 27.07 -1.10
C GLY A 81 0.09 26.32 -2.22
N GLU A 82 0.54 25.09 -1.96
CA GLU A 82 1.15 24.20 -2.95
C GLU A 82 0.11 23.22 -3.52
N SER A 83 0.28 22.81 -4.77
CA SER A 83 -0.58 21.78 -5.39
C SER A 83 -0.46 20.46 -4.64
N THR A 84 -1.58 19.80 -4.37
CA THR A 84 -1.61 18.47 -3.74
C THR A 84 -0.78 17.45 -4.52
N PHE A 85 -0.77 17.56 -5.86
CA PHE A 85 0.08 16.75 -6.72
C PHE A 85 1.58 17.04 -6.54
N PHE A 86 1.95 18.31 -6.34
CA PHE A 86 3.35 18.68 -6.09
C PHE A 86 3.86 18.09 -4.76
N VAL A 87 3.07 18.22 -3.69
CA VAL A 87 3.40 17.64 -2.38
C VAL A 87 3.53 16.13 -2.47
N GLU A 88 2.60 15.47 -3.18
CA GLU A 88 2.67 14.04 -3.46
C GLU A 88 3.97 13.62 -4.16
N MET A 89 4.41 14.39 -5.15
CA MET A 89 5.66 14.11 -5.87
C MET A 89 6.89 14.34 -5.01
N LEU A 90 6.89 15.35 -4.13
CA LEU A 90 7.96 15.56 -3.15
C LEU A 90 8.05 14.42 -2.14
N GLU A 91 6.91 13.96 -1.62
CA GLU A 91 6.84 12.79 -0.73
C GLU A 91 7.40 11.55 -1.44
N THR A 92 6.97 11.30 -2.68
CA THR A 92 7.47 10.18 -3.49
C THR A 92 8.98 10.27 -3.71
N ALA A 93 9.50 11.43 -4.10
CA ALA A 93 10.93 11.64 -4.29
C ALA A 93 11.73 11.42 -3.00
N SER A 94 11.21 11.85 -1.86
CA SER A 94 11.84 11.62 -0.55
C SER A 94 11.99 10.12 -0.26
N ILE A 95 10.93 9.34 -0.52
CA ILE A 95 10.94 7.87 -0.34
C ILE A 95 12.00 7.24 -1.25
N LEU A 96 11.96 7.56 -2.54
CA LEU A 96 12.87 6.96 -3.53
C LEU A 96 14.34 7.23 -3.21
N ASN A 97 14.67 8.45 -2.77
CA ASN A 97 16.06 8.84 -2.48
C ASN A 97 16.62 8.30 -1.16
N GLN A 98 15.77 7.88 -0.22
CA GLN A 98 16.19 7.57 1.16
C GLN A 98 15.90 6.16 1.62
N HIS A 99 15.13 5.38 0.84
CA HIS A 99 14.86 3.99 1.17
C HIS A 99 16.15 3.16 1.19
N THR A 100 16.15 2.14 2.04
CA THR A 100 17.17 1.08 2.03
C THR A 100 16.47 -0.26 1.82
N LYS A 101 17.25 -1.33 1.69
CA LYS A 101 16.71 -2.70 1.63
C LYS A 101 15.88 -3.08 2.88
N ASP A 102 16.17 -2.46 4.03
CA ASP A 102 15.55 -2.79 5.31
C ASP A 102 14.26 -1.98 5.56
N SER A 103 13.99 -0.99 4.70
CA SER A 103 12.82 -0.12 4.82
C SER A 103 11.51 -0.84 4.53
N LEU A 104 10.43 -0.37 5.18
CA LEU A 104 9.06 -0.70 4.84
C LEU A 104 8.42 0.51 4.14
N ILE A 105 7.93 0.32 2.93
CA ILE A 105 7.27 1.36 2.14
C ILE A 105 5.79 1.02 2.00
N VAL A 106 4.95 2.01 2.25
CA VAL A 106 3.50 1.93 2.03
C VAL A 106 3.07 3.10 1.15
N MET A 107 2.57 2.77 -0.05
CA MET A 107 2.10 3.74 -1.04
C MET A 107 0.63 3.49 -1.38
N ASP A 108 -0.15 4.55 -1.48
CA ASP A 108 -1.58 4.52 -1.77
C ASP A 108 -1.91 5.53 -2.88
N GLU A 109 -2.39 5.03 -4.03
CA GLU A 109 -2.94 5.82 -5.14
C GLU A 109 -2.01 6.92 -5.71
N ILE A 110 -0.72 6.60 -5.88
CA ILE A 110 0.23 7.49 -6.58
C ILE A 110 -0.27 7.84 -7.99
N GLY A 111 -0.13 9.09 -8.39
CA GLY A 111 -0.43 9.59 -9.72
C GLY A 111 -1.91 9.95 -9.92
N ARG A 112 -2.73 9.99 -8.87
CA ARG A 112 -4.16 10.32 -8.99
C ARG A 112 -4.44 11.81 -9.21
N GLY A 113 -3.50 12.69 -8.82
CA GLY A 113 -3.65 14.15 -8.92
C GLY A 113 -3.37 14.76 -10.30
N THR A 114 -3.22 13.95 -11.36
CA THR A 114 -2.87 14.40 -12.71
C THR A 114 -3.68 13.64 -13.78
N SER A 115 -3.39 13.86 -15.07
CA SER A 115 -4.03 13.14 -16.18
C SER A 115 -3.85 11.62 -16.03
N THR A 116 -4.81 10.82 -16.48
CA THR A 116 -4.80 9.36 -16.29
C THR A 116 -3.54 8.71 -16.87
N TYR A 117 -3.11 9.14 -18.06
CA TYR A 117 -1.91 8.58 -18.70
C TYR A 117 -0.62 9.00 -17.99
N ASP A 118 -0.52 10.27 -17.56
CA ASP A 118 0.64 10.74 -16.80
C ASP A 118 0.70 10.06 -15.43
N GLY A 119 -0.45 9.91 -14.77
CA GLY A 119 -0.58 9.25 -13.48
C GLY A 119 -0.17 7.78 -13.54
N LEU A 120 -0.64 7.06 -14.56
CA LEU A 120 -0.22 5.68 -14.82
C LEU A 120 1.28 5.58 -15.10
N ALA A 121 1.82 6.47 -15.93
CA ALA A 121 3.25 6.49 -16.28
C ALA A 121 4.13 6.74 -15.04
N ILE A 122 3.73 7.66 -14.17
CA ILE A 122 4.41 7.94 -12.90
C ILE A 122 4.33 6.73 -11.98
N ALA A 123 3.13 6.20 -11.74
CA ALA A 123 2.93 5.07 -10.84
C ALA A 123 3.70 3.83 -11.31
N ARG A 124 3.71 3.57 -12.63
CA ARG A 124 4.55 2.53 -13.24
C ARG A 124 6.01 2.80 -12.93
N SER A 125 6.55 3.95 -13.32
CA SER A 125 7.97 4.29 -13.17
C SER A 125 8.47 4.15 -11.73
N VAL A 126 7.65 4.57 -10.75
CA VAL A 126 7.93 4.41 -9.32
C VAL A 126 7.99 2.94 -8.92
N ALA A 127 7.00 2.14 -9.35
CA ALA A 127 6.99 0.70 -9.08
C ALA A 127 8.19 -0.01 -9.74
N GLU A 128 8.52 0.31 -10.99
CA GLU A 128 9.69 -0.26 -11.69
C GLU A 128 10.97 0.06 -10.91
N TYR A 129 11.17 1.33 -10.56
CA TYR A 129 12.34 1.78 -9.80
C TYR A 129 12.52 1.01 -8.48
N LEU A 130 11.46 0.87 -7.68
CA LEU A 130 11.50 0.15 -6.41
C LEU A 130 11.77 -1.35 -6.59
N THR A 131 11.29 -1.94 -7.68
CA THR A 131 11.48 -3.37 -7.98
C THR A 131 12.83 -3.68 -8.65
N GLU A 132 13.44 -2.70 -9.30
CA GLU A 132 14.75 -2.83 -9.96
C GLU A 132 15.90 -2.33 -9.11
N ALA A 133 15.61 -1.64 -8.00
CA ALA A 133 16.61 -1.18 -7.05
C ALA A 133 17.52 -2.33 -6.60
N GLN A 134 18.83 -2.06 -6.58
CA GLN A 134 19.84 -2.99 -6.04
C GLN A 134 19.55 -3.36 -4.57
N HIS A 135 18.84 -2.48 -3.86
CA HIS A 135 18.45 -2.63 -2.46
C HIS A 135 16.93 -2.60 -2.33
N ARG A 136 16.28 -3.72 -2.70
CA ARG A 136 14.82 -3.81 -2.70
C ARG A 136 14.23 -3.71 -1.30
N PRO A 137 13.37 -2.72 -1.02
CA PRO A 137 12.65 -2.62 0.24
C PRO A 137 11.46 -3.59 0.26
N ARG A 138 10.86 -3.77 1.44
CA ARG A 138 9.50 -4.34 1.54
C ARG A 138 8.50 -3.25 1.18
N CYS A 139 7.64 -3.49 0.20
CA CYS A 139 6.72 -2.47 -0.33
C CYS A 139 5.29 -3.00 -0.47
N LEU A 140 4.33 -2.21 0.02
CA LEU A 140 2.90 -2.34 -0.24
C LEU A 140 2.47 -1.18 -1.14
N PHE A 141 2.09 -1.48 -2.36
CA PHE A 141 1.72 -0.49 -3.37
C PHE A 141 0.25 -0.66 -3.75
N ALA A 142 -0.63 0.14 -3.14
CA ALA A 142 -2.05 0.15 -3.48
C ALA A 142 -2.32 1.09 -4.65
N THR A 143 -3.04 0.60 -5.66
CA THR A 143 -3.33 1.34 -6.89
C THR A 143 -4.76 1.07 -7.38
N HIS A 144 -5.26 2.01 -8.18
CA HIS A 144 -6.47 1.83 -9.00
C HIS A 144 -6.11 1.50 -10.47
N TYR A 145 -4.84 1.61 -10.85
CA TYR A 145 -4.34 1.26 -12.18
C TYR A 145 -4.15 -0.25 -12.31
N HIS A 146 -5.14 -0.92 -12.90
CA HIS A 146 -5.08 -2.36 -13.17
C HIS A 146 -3.97 -2.70 -14.18
N GLU A 147 -3.58 -1.75 -15.03
CA GLU A 147 -2.51 -1.89 -16.02
C GLU A 147 -1.12 -2.12 -15.40
N LEU A 148 -0.97 -1.93 -14.08
CA LEU A 148 0.28 -2.23 -13.38
C LEU A 148 0.43 -3.72 -13.00
N THR A 149 -0.62 -4.54 -13.13
CA THR A 149 -0.53 -5.97 -12.77
C THR A 149 0.40 -6.76 -13.69
N ASP A 150 0.72 -6.22 -14.87
CA ASP A 150 1.73 -6.78 -15.77
C ASP A 150 3.14 -6.81 -15.12
N LEU A 151 3.39 -5.95 -14.12
CA LEU A 151 4.64 -5.93 -13.36
C LEU A 151 4.84 -7.18 -12.49
N SER A 152 3.81 -8.01 -12.30
CA SER A 152 3.89 -9.29 -11.59
C SER A 152 4.90 -10.28 -12.18
N VAL A 153 5.29 -10.10 -13.45
CA VAL A 153 6.34 -10.92 -14.09
C VAL A 153 7.74 -10.60 -13.54
N ARG A 154 7.91 -9.45 -12.88
CA ARG A 154 9.20 -9.05 -12.30
C ARG A 154 9.50 -9.85 -11.02
N PRO A 155 10.76 -10.26 -10.80
CA PRO A 155 11.13 -10.98 -9.58
C PRO A 155 10.81 -10.17 -8.32
N GLY A 156 10.19 -10.80 -7.33
CA GLY A 156 9.85 -10.15 -6.06
C GLY A 156 8.48 -9.44 -6.05
N VAL A 157 7.86 -9.28 -7.22
CA VAL A 157 6.53 -8.66 -7.35
C VAL A 157 5.45 -9.74 -7.28
N PHE A 158 4.41 -9.48 -6.50
CA PHE A 158 3.21 -10.31 -6.45
C PHE A 158 1.98 -9.42 -6.33
N THR A 159 0.85 -9.94 -6.79
CA THR A 159 -0.40 -9.20 -6.87
C THR A 159 -1.36 -9.66 -5.79
N LEU A 160 -2.03 -8.69 -5.20
CA LEU A 160 -3.10 -8.86 -4.24
C LEU A 160 -4.30 -8.09 -4.74
N THR A 161 -5.49 -8.61 -4.47
CA THR A 161 -6.74 -7.92 -4.76
C THR A 161 -7.68 -8.02 -3.57
N VAL A 162 -8.53 -7.02 -3.42
CA VAL A 162 -9.59 -7.05 -2.40
C VAL A 162 -10.83 -7.72 -2.99
N GLN A 163 -11.30 -8.77 -2.33
CA GLN A 163 -12.41 -9.58 -2.79
C GLN A 163 -13.73 -8.78 -2.75
N VAL A 164 -14.48 -8.89 -3.84
CA VAL A 164 -15.77 -8.26 -4.06
C VAL A 164 -16.75 -9.33 -4.50
N GLU A 165 -17.97 -9.27 -3.97
CA GLU A 165 -19.06 -10.18 -4.34
C GLU A 165 -20.26 -9.37 -4.81
N GLU A 166 -20.95 -9.84 -5.85
CA GLU A 166 -22.20 -9.24 -6.29
C GLU A 166 -23.38 -10.05 -5.75
N HIS A 167 -24.20 -9.40 -4.92
CA HIS A 167 -25.38 -10.03 -4.34
C HIS A 167 -26.62 -9.20 -4.67
N GLN A 168 -27.56 -9.80 -5.42
CA GLN A 168 -28.81 -9.16 -5.85
C GLN A 168 -28.60 -7.82 -6.58
N GLY A 169 -27.58 -7.73 -7.44
CA GLY A 169 -27.24 -6.51 -8.18
C GLY A 169 -26.58 -5.41 -7.34
N LYS A 170 -26.20 -5.72 -6.09
CA LYS A 170 -25.42 -4.84 -5.22
C LYS A 170 -24.02 -5.39 -5.03
N VAL A 171 -23.03 -4.50 -5.18
CA VAL A 171 -21.63 -4.80 -4.88
C VAL A 171 -21.42 -4.82 -3.37
N VAL A 172 -20.96 -5.96 -2.85
CA VAL A 172 -20.61 -6.17 -1.44
C VAL A 172 -19.09 -6.32 -1.32
N PHE A 173 -18.47 -5.45 -0.53
CA PHE A 173 -17.04 -5.51 -0.26
C PHE A 173 -16.78 -6.44 0.92
N LEU A 174 -16.15 -7.59 0.66
CA LEU A 174 -15.83 -8.58 1.70
C LEU A 174 -14.66 -8.14 2.58
N ARG A 175 -13.92 -7.09 2.18
CA ARG A 175 -12.75 -6.54 2.87
C ARG A 175 -11.62 -7.57 3.09
N LYS A 176 -11.67 -8.70 2.36
CA LYS A 176 -10.67 -9.77 2.38
C LYS A 176 -9.67 -9.54 1.26
N VAL A 177 -8.38 -9.49 1.60
CA VAL A 177 -7.27 -9.41 0.67
C VAL A 177 -6.84 -10.82 0.31
N VAL A 178 -6.81 -11.11 -0.98
CA VAL A 178 -6.48 -12.43 -1.54
C VAL A 178 -5.46 -12.29 -2.67
N PRO A 179 -4.70 -13.34 -3.02
CA PRO A 179 -3.89 -13.35 -4.23
C PRO A 179 -4.74 -13.04 -5.47
N GLY A 180 -4.23 -12.17 -6.35
CA GLY A 180 -4.92 -11.76 -7.57
C GLY A 180 -4.17 -10.66 -8.30
#